data_AF-A0A067T655-F1
#
_entry.id   AF-A0A067T655-F1
#
_cell.length_a   1.000
_cell.length_b   1.000
_cell.length_c   1.000
_cell.angle_alpha   90.00
_cell.angle_beta   90.00
_cell.angle_gamma   90.00
#
_symmetry.space_group_name_H-M   'P 1'
#
loop_
_entity.id
_entity.type
_entity.pdbx_description
1 polymer ?
#
loop_
_entity_poly.entity_id
_entity_poly.type
_entity_poly.pdbx_seq_one_letter_code
_entity_poly.pdbx_strand_id
1 'polypeptide(L)'
;MSGSNNVYSAFSFITFLLVCIPFPWHLEAWNTGTCLYMGWAATALLSFFINSVIWDNNAIDWAPVWCDITSKIIIGISVGIPAASLCINHRLYCIASVRSVTRTKADKYRAVMIDLAIGLGLPVVVMALHYIVQGHRYDIFEDVGCYPFTYNTPPAYFLVYMVPLPIGLLSGTYSILSIIAFRKRHAEFKEILSSNSNLNSNRFFRLMALAGIEAMCCVPLSITTIVLNATRGTVRPWISWEDTHFGFSRVDQIPAAVWRANPNANTGLELTRWLVVGCGLVFFVFFGFADEARKHYKLAFDSVAKRVGYTYTGTGTTKVGTGNTSSRYVL
;
A
#
# COMPACT_ATOMS: atom_id res chain seq x y z
N MET A 1 -9.59 10.82 -25.30
CA MET A 1 -8.66 9.93 -24.59
C MET A 1 -7.52 9.50 -25.49
N SER A 2 -6.30 9.95 -25.20
CA SER A 2 -5.08 9.34 -25.75
C SER A 2 -5.06 7.83 -25.44
N GLY A 3 -4.61 7.00 -26.39
CA GLY A 3 -4.57 5.54 -26.21
C GLY A 3 -3.81 5.11 -24.94
N SER A 4 -2.77 5.85 -24.54
CA SER A 4 -2.01 5.58 -23.32
C SER A 4 -2.84 5.80 -22.04
N ASN A 5 -3.63 6.89 -21.98
CA ASN A 5 -4.43 7.22 -20.79
C ASN A 5 -5.60 6.26 -20.59
N ASN A 6 -6.18 5.74 -21.67
CA ASN A 6 -7.19 4.67 -21.63
C ASN A 6 -6.67 3.42 -20.96
N VAL A 7 -5.49 2.96 -21.39
CA VAL A 7 -4.84 1.76 -20.85
C VAL A 7 -4.56 1.99 -19.36
N TYR A 8 -3.96 3.12 -19.00
CA TYR A 8 -3.71 3.44 -17.60
C TYR A 8 -4.98 3.41 -16.74
N SER A 9 -6.07 4.03 -17.22
CA SER A 9 -7.34 4.11 -16.49
C SER A 9 -7.92 2.70 -16.25
N ALA A 10 -7.91 1.85 -17.28
CA ALA A 10 -8.39 0.48 -17.17
C ALA A 10 -7.55 -0.34 -16.16
N PHE A 11 -6.23 -0.28 -16.27
CA PHE A 11 -5.33 -1.00 -15.36
C PHE A 11 -5.47 -0.50 -13.91
N SER A 12 -5.60 0.81 -13.69
CA SER A 12 -5.77 1.39 -12.37
C SER A 12 -7.08 0.94 -11.71
N PHE A 13 -8.19 0.98 -12.45
CA PHE A 13 -9.49 0.56 -11.93
C PHE A 13 -9.58 -0.95 -11.70
N ILE A 14 -9.09 -1.76 -12.63
CA ILE A 14 -9.05 -3.22 -12.46
C ILE A 14 -8.19 -3.56 -11.24
N THR A 15 -7.00 -2.97 -11.10
CA THR A 15 -6.12 -3.23 -9.97
C THR A 15 -6.76 -2.78 -8.65
N PHE A 16 -7.50 -1.66 -8.64
CA PHE A 16 -8.26 -1.22 -7.46
C PHE A 16 -9.24 -2.31 -7.01
N LEU A 17 -10.03 -2.87 -7.93
CA LEU A 17 -10.96 -3.96 -7.63
C LEU A 17 -10.20 -5.18 -7.10
N LEU A 18 -9.10 -5.57 -7.74
CA LEU A 18 -8.28 -6.70 -7.34
C LEU A 18 -7.69 -6.55 -5.94
N VAL A 19 -7.29 -5.34 -5.53
CA VAL A 19 -6.79 -5.05 -4.17
C VAL A 19 -7.92 -5.01 -3.15
N CYS A 20 -9.12 -4.55 -3.52
CA CYS A 20 -10.27 -4.47 -2.61
C CYS A 20 -10.90 -5.84 -2.30
N ILE A 21 -10.91 -6.75 -3.28
CA ILE A 21 -11.45 -8.11 -3.11
C ILE A 21 -10.91 -8.78 -1.83
N PRO A 22 -9.57 -8.78 -1.58
CA PRO A 22 -9.03 -9.39 -0.38
C PRO A 22 -9.18 -8.67 0.94
N PHE A 23 -9.72 -7.45 0.93
CA PHE A 23 -9.70 -6.60 2.11
C PHE A 23 -10.47 -7.20 3.33
N PRO A 24 -11.69 -7.75 3.17
CA PRO A 24 -12.47 -8.23 4.31
C PRO A 24 -11.81 -9.38 5.09
N TRP A 25 -11.22 -10.36 4.39
CA TRP A 25 -10.59 -11.50 5.08
C TRP A 25 -9.22 -11.16 5.68
N HIS A 26 -8.51 -10.16 5.14
CA HIS A 26 -7.29 -9.67 5.77
C HIS A 26 -7.58 -8.88 7.05
N LEU A 27 -8.71 -8.17 7.11
CA LEU A 27 -9.20 -7.53 8.34
C LEU A 27 -9.55 -8.56 9.42
N GLU A 28 -10.26 -9.63 9.08
CA GLU A 28 -10.60 -10.73 10.01
C GLU A 28 -9.35 -11.40 10.60
N ALA A 29 -8.27 -11.47 9.84
CA ALA A 29 -7.00 -12.04 10.28
C ALA A 29 -6.17 -11.09 11.19
N TRP A 30 -6.68 -9.89 11.51
CA TRP A 30 -6.00 -8.87 12.33
C TRP A 30 -4.58 -8.57 11.83
N ASN A 31 -4.39 -8.54 10.51
CA ASN A 31 -3.11 -8.22 9.91
C ASN A 31 -3.06 -6.73 9.54
N THR A 32 -2.88 -5.88 10.55
CA THR A 32 -2.94 -4.42 10.43
C THR A 32 -2.03 -3.87 9.34
N GLY A 33 -0.76 -4.28 9.29
CA GLY A 33 0.19 -3.82 8.26
C GLY A 33 -0.28 -4.14 6.84
N THR A 34 -0.81 -5.34 6.59
CA THR A 34 -1.38 -5.70 5.29
C THR A 34 -2.65 -4.91 4.97
N CYS A 35 -3.53 -4.69 5.95
CA CYS A 35 -4.73 -3.88 5.74
C CYS A 35 -4.38 -2.42 5.43
N LEU A 36 -3.39 -1.84 6.11
CA LEU A 36 -2.87 -0.50 5.82
C LEU A 36 -2.30 -0.42 4.40
N TYR A 37 -1.50 -1.40 3.98
CA TYR A 37 -0.95 -1.46 2.63
C TYR A 37 -2.08 -1.47 1.58
N MET A 38 -3.08 -2.32 1.77
CA MET A 38 -4.22 -2.41 0.87
C MET A 38 -5.06 -1.13 0.85
N GLY A 39 -5.27 -0.50 2.01
CA GLY A 39 -5.99 0.76 2.12
C GLY A 39 -5.31 1.89 1.36
N TRP A 40 -3.99 2.05 1.55
CA TRP A 40 -3.20 3.04 0.82
C TRP A 40 -3.17 2.75 -0.69
N ALA A 41 -2.92 1.49 -1.08
CA ALA A 41 -2.91 1.09 -2.49
C ALA A 41 -4.28 1.32 -3.16
N ALA A 42 -5.38 0.91 -2.51
CA ALA A 42 -6.73 1.11 -3.04
C ALA A 42 -7.07 2.61 -3.17
N THR A 43 -6.75 3.41 -2.15
CA THR A 43 -6.95 4.87 -2.18
C THR A 43 -6.16 5.52 -3.32
N ALA A 44 -4.91 5.10 -3.51
CA ALA A 44 -4.05 5.58 -4.58
C ALA A 44 -4.61 5.23 -5.97
N LEU A 45 -4.93 3.95 -6.20
CA LEU A 45 -5.47 3.47 -7.47
C LEU A 45 -6.77 4.16 -7.85
N LEU A 46 -7.68 4.33 -6.89
CA LEU A 46 -8.93 5.03 -7.11
C LEU A 46 -8.71 6.52 -7.41
N SER A 47 -7.83 7.19 -6.66
CA SER A 47 -7.54 8.61 -6.86
C SER A 47 -6.94 8.86 -8.25
N PHE A 48 -5.95 8.06 -8.65
CA PHE A 48 -5.33 8.22 -9.97
C PHE A 48 -6.26 7.81 -11.12
N PHE A 49 -7.16 6.84 -10.91
CA PHE A 49 -8.19 6.51 -11.90
C PHE A 49 -9.19 7.65 -12.09
N ILE A 50 -9.69 8.24 -11.01
CA ILE A 50 -10.61 9.38 -11.10
C ILE A 50 -9.90 10.56 -11.79
N ASN A 51 -8.65 10.81 -11.43
CA ASN A 51 -7.85 11.86 -12.07
C ASN A 51 -7.66 11.62 -13.58
N SER A 52 -7.37 10.38 -13.99
CA SER A 52 -7.15 10.05 -15.40
C SER A 52 -8.42 10.16 -16.25
N VAL A 53 -9.59 10.01 -15.65
CA VAL A 53 -10.90 10.15 -16.32
C VAL A 53 -11.34 11.61 -16.40
N ILE A 54 -11.22 12.38 -15.31
CA ILE A 54 -11.69 13.78 -15.27
C ILE A 54 -10.83 14.69 -16.16
N TRP A 55 -9.50 14.54 -16.10
CA TRP A 55 -8.54 15.39 -16.82
C TRP A 55 -8.11 14.82 -18.17
N ASP A 56 -8.95 14.00 -18.79
CA ASP A 56 -8.65 13.48 -20.12
C ASP A 56 -8.73 14.57 -21.21
N ASN A 57 -7.63 14.77 -21.94
CA ASN A 57 -7.41 15.86 -22.90
C ASN A 57 -7.80 17.27 -22.39
N ASN A 58 -7.73 17.50 -21.08
CA ASN A 58 -7.94 18.82 -20.49
C ASN A 58 -7.16 18.99 -19.19
N ALA A 59 -6.80 20.24 -18.84
CA ALA A 59 -6.14 20.59 -17.57
C ALA A 59 -6.97 21.60 -16.75
N ILE A 60 -8.27 21.71 -17.02
CA ILE A 60 -9.14 22.71 -16.39
C ILE A 60 -9.44 22.32 -14.94
N ASP A 61 -9.40 23.27 -14.02
CA ASP A 61 -9.75 23.02 -12.61
C ASP A 61 -11.28 22.89 -12.39
N TRP A 62 -11.83 21.72 -12.76
CA TRP A 62 -13.26 21.41 -12.59
C TRP A 62 -13.65 21.08 -11.14
N ALA A 63 -12.71 20.56 -10.35
CA ALA A 63 -12.97 20.02 -9.03
C ALA A 63 -11.88 20.43 -8.01
N PRO A 64 -11.85 21.70 -7.59
CA PRO A 64 -10.79 22.22 -6.73
C PRO A 64 -10.67 21.47 -5.39
N VAL A 65 -11.81 21.14 -4.77
CA VAL A 65 -11.86 20.42 -3.50
C VAL A 65 -11.29 19.01 -3.65
N TRP A 66 -11.54 18.36 -4.78
CA TRP A 66 -10.96 17.06 -5.08
C TRP A 66 -9.44 17.16 -5.26
N CYS A 67 -8.96 18.22 -5.92
CA CYS A 67 -7.52 18.46 -6.09
C CYS A 67 -6.79 18.77 -4.78
N ASP A 68 -7.40 19.52 -3.84
CA ASP A 68 -6.80 19.74 -2.51
C ASP A 68 -6.62 18.41 -1.76
N ILE A 69 -7.65 17.55 -1.80
CA ILE A 69 -7.65 16.25 -1.12
C ILE A 69 -6.65 15.30 -1.79
N THR A 70 -6.74 15.13 -3.11
CA THR A 70 -5.91 14.15 -3.84
C THR A 70 -4.44 14.52 -3.82
N SER A 71 -4.11 15.81 -3.92
CA SER A 71 -2.71 16.26 -3.83
C SER A 71 -2.07 15.89 -2.49
N LYS A 72 -2.82 16.03 -1.38
CA LYS A 72 -2.33 15.59 -0.06
C LYS A 72 -2.25 14.08 0.04
N ILE A 73 -3.26 13.36 -0.46
CA ILE A 73 -3.26 11.89 -0.49
C ILE A 73 -2.04 11.37 -1.27
N ILE A 74 -1.64 11.97 -2.39
CA ILE A 74 -0.45 11.58 -3.15
C ILE A 74 0.82 11.68 -2.30
N ILE A 75 0.98 12.76 -1.52
CA ILE A 75 2.08 12.87 -0.55
C ILE A 75 2.00 11.76 0.50
N GLY A 76 0.81 11.52 1.06
CA GLY A 76 0.56 10.45 2.03
C GLY A 76 0.92 9.06 1.49
N ILE A 77 0.56 8.75 0.24
CA ILE A 77 0.84 7.47 -0.41
C ILE A 77 2.34 7.19 -0.50
N SER A 78 3.15 8.22 -0.81
CA SER A 78 4.61 8.07 -0.93
C SER A 78 5.29 7.60 0.36
N VAL A 79 4.65 7.81 1.51
CA VAL A 79 5.13 7.37 2.83
C VAL A 79 4.32 6.18 3.36
N GLY A 80 3.01 6.15 3.09
CA GLY A 80 2.07 5.17 3.65
C GLY A 80 2.29 3.76 3.15
N ILE A 81 2.59 3.58 1.86
CA ILE A 81 2.89 2.26 1.30
C ILE A 81 4.19 1.69 1.92
N PRO A 82 5.33 2.42 1.94
CA PRO A 82 6.54 1.97 2.63
C PRO A 82 6.35 1.76 4.14
N ALA A 83 5.59 2.63 4.82
CA ALA A 83 5.33 2.49 6.26
C ALA A 83 4.49 1.24 6.58
N ALA A 84 3.51 0.92 5.74
CA ALA A 84 2.74 -0.32 5.86
C ALA A 84 3.62 -1.56 5.61
N SER A 85 4.52 -1.50 4.62
CA SER A 85 5.52 -2.53 4.35
C SER A 85 6.46 -2.76 5.55
N LEU A 86 6.94 -1.68 6.17
CA LEU A 86 7.71 -1.73 7.42
C LEU A 86 6.95 -2.44 8.54
N CYS A 87 5.65 -2.14 8.73
CA CYS A 87 4.82 -2.80 9.73
C CYS A 87 4.70 -4.31 9.47
N ILE A 88 4.54 -4.71 8.21
CA ILE A 88 4.53 -6.12 7.80
C ILE A 88 5.87 -6.79 8.17
N ASN A 89 7.00 -6.22 7.75
CA ASN A 89 8.32 -6.77 8.01
C ASN A 89 8.65 -6.83 9.52
N HIS A 90 8.30 -5.81 10.29
CA HIS A 90 8.48 -5.79 11.73
C HIS A 90 7.69 -6.91 12.43
N ARG A 91 6.44 -7.14 12.02
CA ARG A 91 5.62 -8.24 12.53
C ARG A 91 6.21 -9.61 12.16
N LEU A 92 6.64 -9.80 10.92
CA LEU A 92 7.28 -11.04 10.48
C LEU A 92 8.55 -11.33 11.28
N TYR A 93 9.36 -10.31 11.55
CA TYR A 93 10.54 -10.42 12.38
C TYR A 93 10.20 -10.85 13.81
N CYS A 94 9.18 -10.26 14.43
CA CYS A 94 8.73 -10.64 15.77
C CYS A 94 8.27 -12.11 15.83
N ILE A 95 7.62 -12.60 14.77
CA ILE A 95 7.19 -14.00 14.67
C ILE A 95 8.40 -14.92 14.49
N ALA A 96 9.26 -14.63 13.50
CA ALA A 96 10.47 -15.41 13.21
C ALA A 96 11.45 -15.42 14.39
N SER A 97 11.43 -14.37 15.22
CA SER A 97 12.27 -14.26 16.41
C SER A 97 11.72 -14.96 17.65
N VAL A 98 10.61 -15.70 17.54
CA VAL A 98 9.97 -16.43 18.66
C VAL A 98 9.55 -15.50 19.81
N ARG A 99 9.51 -14.18 19.59
CA ARG A 99 9.01 -13.19 20.56
C ARG A 99 7.49 -13.20 20.69
N SER A 100 6.79 -14.09 19.98
CA SER A 100 5.33 -14.10 19.85
C SER A 100 4.60 -15.23 20.58
N VAL A 101 5.33 -16.14 21.26
CA VAL A 101 4.77 -17.39 21.83
C VAL A 101 3.78 -17.15 22.98
N THR A 102 3.84 -16.00 23.67
CA THR A 102 2.89 -15.62 24.72
C THR A 102 2.46 -14.16 24.55
N ARG A 103 1.50 -13.89 23.65
CA ARG A 103 0.88 -12.56 23.53
C ARG A 103 -0.43 -12.49 24.30
N THR A 104 -0.48 -11.61 25.30
CA THR A 104 -1.74 -11.26 25.97
C THR A 104 -2.64 -10.47 25.01
N LYS A 105 -3.93 -10.31 25.36
CA LYS A 105 -4.84 -9.42 24.61
C LYS A 105 -4.29 -7.99 24.57
N ALA A 106 -3.75 -7.49 25.68
CA ALA A 106 -3.14 -6.17 25.78
C ALA A 106 -1.96 -6.00 24.80
N ASP A 107 -1.13 -7.02 24.65
CA ASP A 107 -0.02 -6.98 23.68
C ASP A 107 -0.53 -6.89 22.25
N LYS A 108 -1.62 -7.59 21.90
CA LYS A 108 -2.22 -7.49 20.56
C LYS A 108 -2.70 -6.07 20.27
N TYR A 109 -3.41 -5.43 21.20
CA TYR A 109 -3.85 -4.04 21.04
C TYR A 109 -2.67 -3.07 20.91
N ARG A 110 -1.62 -3.21 21.74
CA ARG A 110 -0.42 -2.38 21.63
C ARG A 110 0.26 -2.50 20.26
N ALA A 111 0.35 -3.70 19.70
CA ALA A 111 0.89 -3.88 18.35
C ALA A 111 0.02 -3.19 17.29
N VAL A 112 -1.30 -3.30 17.38
CA VAL A 112 -2.21 -2.61 16.45
C VAL A 112 -2.02 -1.09 16.55
N MET A 113 -1.91 -0.52 17.75
CA MET A 113 -1.68 0.92 17.91
C MET A 113 -0.33 1.37 17.34
N ILE A 114 0.73 0.57 17.52
CA ILE A 114 2.04 0.84 16.93
C ILE A 114 1.96 0.81 15.39
N ASP A 115 1.33 -0.23 14.83
CA ASP A 115 1.15 -0.36 13.38
C ASP A 115 0.33 0.82 12.81
N LEU A 116 -0.71 1.28 13.50
CA LEU A 116 -1.50 2.45 13.09
C LEU A 116 -0.71 3.76 13.23
N ALA A 117 0.08 3.92 14.29
CA ALA A 117 0.92 5.11 14.47
C ALA A 117 1.97 5.22 13.35
N ILE A 118 2.58 4.10 12.96
CA ILE A 118 3.57 4.06 11.88
C ILE A 118 2.89 4.17 10.51
N GLY A 119 1.91 3.33 10.20
CA GLY A 119 1.34 3.22 8.86
C GLY A 119 0.24 4.23 8.52
N LEU A 120 -0.32 4.95 9.50
CA LEU A 120 -1.29 6.03 9.27
C LEU A 120 -0.81 7.37 9.88
N GLY A 121 -0.31 7.33 11.11
CA GLY A 121 0.15 8.54 11.81
C GLY A 121 1.30 9.24 11.08
N LEU A 122 2.36 8.51 10.72
CA LEU A 122 3.52 9.09 10.03
C LEU A 122 3.15 9.71 8.67
N PRO A 123 2.40 9.04 7.76
CA PRO A 123 1.90 9.68 6.53
C PRO A 123 1.09 10.95 6.79
N VAL A 124 0.21 10.95 7.80
CA VAL A 124 -0.60 12.14 8.16
C VAL A 124 0.28 13.30 8.62
N VAL A 125 1.31 13.02 9.42
CA VAL A 125 2.28 14.03 9.84
C VAL A 125 3.02 14.59 8.63
N VAL A 126 3.46 13.76 7.68
CA VAL A 126 4.14 14.22 6.47
C VAL A 126 3.21 15.05 5.57
N MET A 127 1.95 14.64 5.41
CA MET A 127 0.95 15.43 4.68
C MET A 127 0.76 16.84 5.26
N ALA A 128 0.81 16.95 6.59
CA ALA A 128 0.75 18.23 7.30
C ALA A 128 2.05 19.03 7.13
N LEU A 129 3.21 18.41 7.36
CA LEU A 129 4.53 19.05 7.21
C LEU A 129 4.82 19.51 5.77
N HIS A 130 4.29 18.81 4.77
CA HIS A 130 4.39 19.21 3.37
C HIS A 130 3.87 20.65 3.15
N TYR A 131 2.89 21.11 3.93
CA TYR A 131 2.38 22.48 3.82
C TYR A 131 3.47 23.53 4.03
N ILE A 132 4.47 23.28 4.88
CA ILE A 132 5.60 24.22 5.12
C ILE A 132 6.41 24.50 3.84
N VAL A 133 6.48 23.50 2.97
CA VAL A 133 7.29 23.52 1.74
C VAL A 133 6.42 23.48 0.50
N GLN A 134 5.15 23.84 0.62
CA GLN A 134 4.20 23.85 -0.48
C GLN A 134 4.13 25.27 -1.06
N GLY A 135 4.61 25.45 -2.29
CA GLY A 135 4.69 26.79 -2.90
C GLY A 135 3.33 27.35 -3.33
N HIS A 136 2.43 26.48 -3.78
CA HIS A 136 1.06 26.83 -4.17
C HIS A 136 0.15 25.60 -4.04
N ARG A 137 -1.15 25.78 -4.24
CA ARG A 137 -2.18 24.78 -3.89
C ARG A 137 -1.93 23.41 -4.50
N TYR A 138 -1.78 23.33 -5.81
CA TYR A 138 -1.51 22.10 -6.55
C TYR A 138 -1.33 22.43 -8.03
N ASP A 139 -0.87 21.45 -8.79
CA ASP A 139 -0.82 21.48 -10.24
C ASP A 139 -1.88 20.56 -10.83
N ILE A 140 -2.31 20.86 -12.05
CA ILE A 140 -3.15 19.99 -12.86
C ILE A 140 -2.38 19.68 -14.14
N PHE A 141 -2.05 18.40 -14.32
CA PHE A 141 -1.41 17.92 -15.53
C PHE A 141 -2.46 17.25 -16.42
N GLU A 142 -2.57 17.67 -17.67
CA GLU A 142 -3.47 17.03 -18.65
C GLU A 142 -3.19 15.51 -18.74
N ASP A 143 -4.24 14.70 -18.79
CA ASP A 143 -4.25 13.22 -18.73
C ASP A 143 -3.76 12.58 -17.41
N VAL A 144 -3.21 13.36 -16.48
CA VAL A 144 -2.70 12.90 -15.17
C VAL A 144 -3.61 13.35 -14.02
N GLY A 145 -4.15 14.56 -14.10
CA GLY A 145 -5.00 15.23 -13.12
C GLY A 145 -4.22 15.97 -12.03
N CYS A 146 -4.84 16.11 -10.85
CA CYS A 146 -4.30 16.85 -9.73
C CYS A 146 -3.00 16.23 -9.20
N TYR A 147 -2.00 17.07 -8.93
CA TYR A 147 -0.70 16.65 -8.41
C TYR A 147 -0.17 17.66 -7.39
N PRO A 148 0.47 17.22 -6.29
CA PRO A 148 1.03 18.14 -5.32
C PRO A 148 2.24 18.89 -5.89
N PHE A 149 2.32 20.18 -5.58
CA PHE A 149 3.52 20.98 -5.82
C PHE A 149 4.35 21.11 -4.54
N THR A 150 5.58 20.62 -4.57
CA THR A 150 6.56 20.78 -3.48
C THR A 150 7.63 21.78 -3.92
N TYR A 151 7.76 22.88 -3.19
CA TYR A 151 8.77 23.89 -3.48
C TYR A 151 10.16 23.38 -3.13
N ASN A 152 11.04 23.32 -4.13
CA ASN A 152 12.36 22.71 -4.00
C ASN A 152 13.33 23.58 -3.19
N THR A 153 13.27 23.41 -1.87
CA THR A 153 14.06 24.12 -0.87
C THR A 153 14.71 23.12 0.09
N PRO A 154 15.79 23.49 0.83
CA PRO A 154 16.44 22.58 1.76
C PRO A 154 15.48 21.89 2.76
N PRO A 155 14.47 22.57 3.36
CA PRO A 155 13.51 21.90 4.23
C PRO A 155 12.68 20.82 3.52
N ALA A 156 12.41 20.93 2.21
CA ALA A 156 11.61 19.93 1.47
C ALA A 156 12.27 18.56 1.45
N TYR A 157 13.60 18.51 1.46
CA TYR A 157 14.35 17.26 1.53
C TYR A 157 14.09 16.53 2.84
N PHE A 158 14.21 17.22 3.98
CA PHE A 158 14.04 16.60 5.29
C PHE A 158 12.58 16.27 5.61
N LEU A 159 11.66 17.15 5.21
CA LEU A 159 10.24 17.04 5.56
C LEU A 159 9.47 16.08 4.65
N VAL A 160 9.92 15.88 3.40
CA VAL A 160 9.16 15.14 2.38
C VAL A 160 10.05 14.10 1.69
N TYR A 161 11.05 14.53 0.93
CA TYR A 161 11.77 13.63 0.01
C TYR A 161 12.58 12.53 0.71
N MET A 162 13.16 12.82 1.87
CA MET A 162 13.98 11.87 2.61
C MET A 162 13.15 10.89 3.43
N VAL A 163 11.89 11.18 3.76
CA VAL A 163 11.11 10.37 4.73
C VAL A 163 10.92 8.91 4.30
N PRO A 164 10.67 8.58 3.03
CA PRO A 164 10.55 7.18 2.60
C PRO A 164 11.86 6.38 2.69
N LEU A 165 13.02 7.04 2.60
CA LEU A 165 14.33 6.37 2.60
C LEU A 165 14.66 5.61 3.90
N PRO A 166 14.63 6.22 5.11
CA PRO A 166 14.86 5.49 6.35
C PRO A 166 13.80 4.42 6.59
N ILE A 167 12.54 4.64 6.17
CA ILE A 167 11.48 3.63 6.28
C ILE A 167 11.83 2.40 5.43
N GLY A 168 12.23 2.60 4.17
CA GLY A 168 12.65 1.53 3.28
C GLY A 168 13.88 0.78 3.80
N LEU A 169 14.88 1.50 4.33
CA LEU A 169 16.07 0.89 4.95
C LEU A 169 15.72 0.07 6.19
N LEU A 170 14.87 0.59 7.09
CA LEU A 170 14.39 -0.16 8.25
C LEU A 170 13.57 -1.38 7.83
N SER A 171 12.71 -1.24 6.83
CA SER A 171 11.92 -2.35 6.27
C SER A 171 12.83 -3.45 5.73
N GLY A 172 13.85 -3.07 4.96
CA GLY A 172 14.86 -3.99 4.42
C GLY A 172 15.67 -4.70 5.51
N THR A 173 16.09 -3.99 6.56
CA THR A 173 16.81 -4.62 7.68
C THR A 173 15.95 -5.64 8.42
N TYR A 174 14.68 -5.33 8.71
CA TYR A 174 13.75 -6.31 9.29
C TYR A 174 13.50 -7.51 8.39
N SER A 175 13.43 -7.32 7.06
CA SER A 175 13.30 -8.42 6.10
C SER A 175 14.50 -9.36 6.18
N ILE A 176 15.73 -8.82 6.14
CA ILE A 176 16.97 -9.60 6.27
C ILE A 176 17.03 -10.34 7.61
N LEU A 177 16.73 -9.65 8.71
CA LEU A 177 16.73 -10.25 10.04
C LEU A 177 15.67 -11.36 10.19
N SER A 178 14.51 -11.21 9.54
CA SER A 178 13.47 -12.24 9.50
C SER A 178 13.96 -13.51 8.82
N ILE A 179 14.65 -13.37 7.68
CA ILE A 179 15.24 -14.50 6.94
C ILE A 179 16.31 -15.20 7.80
N ILE A 180 17.20 -14.44 8.44
CA ILE A 180 18.25 -15.00 9.31
C ILE A 180 17.63 -15.75 10.49
N ALA A 181 16.65 -15.13 11.17
CA ALA A 181 15.97 -15.74 12.31
C ALA A 181 15.24 -17.03 11.91
N PHE A 182 14.58 -17.03 10.76
CA PHE A 182 13.91 -18.19 10.18
C PHE A 182 14.90 -19.32 9.90
N ARG A 183 16.02 -19.03 9.22
CA ARG A 183 17.05 -20.05 8.91
C ARG A 183 17.65 -20.67 10.15
N LYS A 184 17.85 -19.87 11.22
CA LYS A 184 18.44 -20.34 12.48
C LYS A 184 17.49 -21.25 13.28
N ARG A 185 16.18 -21.02 13.20
CA ARG A 185 15.16 -21.66 14.06
C ARG A 185 14.07 -22.40 13.28
N HIS A 186 14.43 -22.95 12.13
CA HIS A 186 13.48 -23.60 11.23
C HIS A 186 12.63 -24.70 11.90
N ALA A 187 13.22 -25.47 12.82
CA ALA A 187 12.52 -26.52 13.57
C ALA A 187 11.43 -25.94 14.51
N GLU A 188 11.81 -25.01 15.39
CA GLU A 188 10.89 -24.31 16.31
C GLU A 188 9.81 -23.52 15.55
N PHE A 189 10.19 -22.93 14.42
CA PHE A 189 9.26 -22.14 13.60
C PHE A 189 8.13 -23.00 13.03
N LYS A 190 8.41 -24.24 12.60
CA LYS A 190 7.38 -25.15 12.08
C LYS A 190 6.31 -25.47 13.14
N GLU A 191 6.70 -25.54 14.40
CA GLU A 191 5.81 -25.74 15.55
C GLU A 191 5.01 -24.47 15.92
N ILE A 192 5.64 -23.30 15.85
CA ILE A 192 4.95 -22.01 16.07
C ILE A 192 3.91 -21.74 14.98
N LEU A 193 4.21 -22.16 13.76
CA LEU A 193 3.31 -21.99 12.62
C LEU A 193 2.13 -22.96 12.70
N SER A 194 2.34 -24.20 13.15
CA SER A 194 1.24 -25.15 13.34
C SER A 194 0.32 -24.77 14.49
N SER A 195 0.82 -24.06 15.51
CA SER A 195 0.02 -23.53 16.62
C SER A 195 -0.71 -22.22 16.32
N ASN A 196 -0.36 -21.51 15.24
CA ASN A 196 -1.03 -20.28 14.83
C ASN A 196 -2.04 -20.54 13.71
N SER A 197 -3.34 -20.51 14.04
CA SER A 197 -4.42 -20.70 13.05
C SER A 197 -4.45 -19.65 11.92
N ASN A 198 -3.89 -18.45 12.15
CA ASN A 198 -3.95 -17.33 11.22
C ASN A 198 -2.70 -17.17 10.32
N LEU A 199 -1.64 -17.96 10.54
CA LEU A 199 -0.36 -17.82 9.83
C LEU A 199 0.11 -19.19 9.30
N ASN A 200 0.26 -19.31 7.97
CA ASN A 200 0.83 -20.48 7.31
C ASN A 200 2.18 -20.11 6.67
N SER A 201 3.05 -21.09 6.39
CA SER A 201 4.41 -20.92 5.88
C SER A 201 4.38 -20.17 4.56
N ASN A 202 3.50 -20.61 3.67
CA ASN A 202 3.27 -19.96 2.38
C ASN A 202 2.85 -18.50 2.57
N ARG A 203 1.97 -18.20 3.52
CA ARG A 203 1.55 -16.82 3.82
C ARG A 203 2.70 -15.97 4.35
N PHE A 204 3.53 -16.52 5.23
CA PHE A 204 4.72 -15.86 5.78
C PHE A 204 5.71 -15.49 4.67
N PHE A 205 6.07 -16.43 3.80
CA PHE A 205 7.00 -16.18 2.69
C PHE A 205 6.47 -15.18 1.68
N ARG A 206 5.18 -15.22 1.36
CA ARG A 206 4.55 -14.23 0.45
C ARG A 206 4.57 -12.83 1.04
N LEU A 207 4.30 -12.68 2.35
CA LEU A 207 4.41 -11.38 3.03
C LEU A 207 5.86 -10.86 3.03
N MET A 208 6.82 -11.74 3.29
CA MET A 208 8.24 -11.39 3.28
C MET A 208 8.74 -11.01 1.88
N ALA A 209 8.28 -11.71 0.85
CA ALA A 209 8.59 -11.40 -0.55
C ALA A 209 7.98 -10.06 -0.97
N LEU A 210 6.70 -9.81 -0.68
CA LEU A 210 6.04 -8.54 -0.95
C LEU A 210 6.81 -7.37 -0.30
N ALA A 211 7.07 -7.46 0.99
CA ALA A 211 7.70 -6.39 1.75
C ALA A 211 9.21 -6.25 1.43
N GLY A 212 9.87 -7.34 1.01
CA GLY A 212 11.23 -7.31 0.49
C GLY A 212 11.36 -6.63 -0.88
N ILE A 213 10.46 -6.96 -1.82
CA ILE A 213 10.39 -6.31 -3.14
C ILE A 213 10.12 -4.81 -2.96
N GLU A 214 9.18 -4.46 -2.09
CA GLU A 214 8.87 -3.07 -1.78
C GLU A 214 10.11 -2.33 -1.26
N ALA A 215 10.83 -2.87 -0.27
CA ALA A 215 12.04 -2.23 0.26
C ALA A 215 13.14 -2.09 -0.81
N MET A 216 13.31 -3.11 -1.66
CA MET A 216 14.27 -3.11 -2.77
C MET A 216 13.95 -2.06 -3.83
N CYS A 217 12.68 -1.75 -4.07
CA CYS A 217 12.26 -0.71 -5.00
C CYS A 217 12.25 0.68 -4.34
N CYS A 218 11.75 0.79 -3.11
CA CYS A 218 11.58 2.05 -2.39
C CYS A 218 12.91 2.77 -2.15
N VAL A 219 13.96 2.04 -1.74
CA VAL A 219 15.26 2.66 -1.42
C VAL A 219 15.92 3.32 -2.66
N PRO A 220 16.10 2.62 -3.80
CA PRO A 220 16.63 3.25 -5.02
C PRO A 220 15.75 4.37 -5.55
N LEU A 221 14.42 4.24 -5.50
CA LEU A 221 13.49 5.28 -5.95
C LEU A 221 13.59 6.54 -5.08
N SER A 222 13.72 6.38 -3.77
CA SER A 222 13.90 7.50 -2.83
C SER A 222 15.22 8.22 -3.08
N ILE A 223 16.32 7.47 -3.22
CA ILE A 223 17.64 8.03 -3.53
C ILE A 223 17.59 8.78 -4.87
N THR A 224 17.00 8.17 -5.90
CA THR A 224 16.87 8.80 -7.23
C THR A 224 16.07 10.09 -7.15
N THR A 225 14.95 10.10 -6.41
CA THR A 225 14.13 11.31 -6.21
C THR A 225 14.93 12.42 -5.55
N ILE A 226 15.70 12.11 -4.50
CA ILE A 226 16.56 13.08 -3.79
C ILE A 226 17.63 13.62 -4.74
N VAL A 227 18.36 12.73 -5.43
CA VAL A 227 19.46 13.11 -6.34
C VAL A 227 18.96 13.95 -7.50
N LEU A 228 17.85 13.57 -8.14
CA LEU A 228 17.29 14.32 -9.27
C LEU A 228 16.82 15.72 -8.84
N ASN A 229 16.12 15.83 -7.70
CA ASN A 229 15.71 17.15 -7.20
C ASN A 229 16.91 18.04 -6.81
N ALA A 230 17.98 17.45 -6.27
CA ALA A 230 19.19 18.19 -5.86
C ALA A 230 20.11 18.58 -7.02
N THR A 231 20.17 17.79 -8.08
CA THR A 231 21.13 17.98 -9.18
C THR A 231 20.50 18.57 -10.43
N ARG A 232 19.23 18.25 -10.71
CA ARG A 232 18.50 18.74 -11.89
C ARG A 232 17.48 19.82 -11.54
N GLY A 233 17.00 19.85 -10.30
CA GLY A 233 16.16 20.92 -9.78
C GLY A 233 17.01 22.07 -9.25
N THR A 234 16.62 23.31 -9.51
CA THR A 234 17.21 24.46 -8.82
C THR A 234 16.76 24.43 -7.37
N VAL A 235 17.69 24.23 -6.44
CA VAL A 235 17.43 24.34 -5.00
C VAL A 235 17.43 25.80 -4.62
N ARG A 236 16.27 26.34 -4.24
CA ARG A 236 16.13 27.73 -3.81
C ARG A 236 16.24 27.83 -2.29
N PRO A 237 16.76 28.93 -1.74
CA PRO A 237 16.76 29.13 -0.29
C PRO A 237 15.32 29.21 0.22
N TRP A 238 15.07 28.65 1.40
CA TRP A 238 13.83 28.88 2.13
C TRP A 238 13.99 30.20 2.90
N ILE A 239 13.28 31.25 2.48
CA ILE A 239 13.46 32.60 3.03
C ILE A 239 12.50 32.83 4.21
N SER A 240 11.20 32.72 3.97
CA SER A 240 10.18 32.84 5.00
C SER A 240 8.90 32.09 4.62
N TRP A 241 7.96 32.02 5.57
CA TRP A 241 6.63 31.49 5.33
C TRP A 241 5.89 32.27 4.24
N GLU A 242 5.95 33.60 4.33
CA GLU A 242 5.27 34.53 3.42
C GLU A 242 5.83 34.45 2.00
N ASP A 243 7.16 34.31 1.85
CA ASP A 243 7.81 34.11 0.56
C ASP A 243 7.40 32.79 -0.09
N THR A 244 7.46 31.70 0.68
CA THR A 244 7.10 30.36 0.19
C THR A 244 5.63 30.29 -0.23
N HIS A 245 4.73 30.95 0.50
CA HIS A 245 3.30 30.95 0.25
C HIS A 245 2.81 32.17 -0.54
N PHE A 246 3.71 32.90 -1.18
CA PHE A 246 3.32 34.05 -1.99
C PHE A 246 2.44 33.61 -3.17
N GLY A 247 1.21 34.11 -3.23
CA GLY A 247 0.25 33.71 -4.26
C GLY A 247 -0.20 32.24 -4.13
N PHE A 248 -0.25 31.70 -2.90
CA PHE A 248 -0.53 30.28 -2.64
C PHE A 248 -1.75 29.72 -3.37
N SER A 249 -2.79 30.53 -3.59
CA SER A 249 -4.04 30.11 -4.27
C SER A 249 -3.85 29.79 -5.77
N ARG A 250 -2.66 30.01 -6.33
CA ARG A 250 -2.35 29.69 -7.73
C ARG A 250 -2.47 28.18 -7.97
N VAL A 251 -3.01 27.84 -9.14
CA VAL A 251 -3.11 26.48 -9.66
C VAL A 251 -2.53 26.48 -11.06
N ASP A 252 -1.41 25.78 -11.27
CA ASP A 252 -0.78 25.72 -12.58
C ASP A 252 -1.43 24.58 -13.40
N GLN A 253 -2.02 24.94 -14.54
CA GLN A 253 -2.68 24.02 -15.46
C GLN A 253 -1.76 23.75 -16.65
N ILE A 254 -1.22 22.53 -16.73
CA ILE A 254 -0.11 22.19 -17.61
C ILE A 254 -0.60 21.25 -18.73
N PRO A 255 -0.65 21.71 -19.99
CA PRO A 255 -1.05 20.88 -21.13
C PRO A 255 -0.10 19.72 -21.37
N ALA A 256 -0.61 18.67 -22.01
CA ALA A 256 0.14 17.45 -22.18
C ALA A 256 1.35 17.59 -23.09
N ALA A 257 1.28 18.48 -24.08
CA ALA A 257 2.42 18.82 -24.92
C ALA A 257 3.60 19.39 -24.11
N VAL A 258 3.33 20.14 -23.03
CA VAL A 258 4.36 20.80 -22.22
C VAL A 258 5.02 19.82 -21.26
N TRP A 259 4.23 19.07 -20.47
CA TRP A 259 4.83 18.17 -19.49
C TRP A 259 5.45 16.93 -20.14
N ARG A 260 4.93 16.44 -21.27
CA ARG A 260 5.54 15.34 -22.03
C ARG A 260 6.85 15.74 -22.72
N ALA A 261 6.99 17.02 -23.11
CA ALA A 261 8.22 17.52 -23.71
C ALA A 261 9.38 17.59 -22.71
N ASN A 262 9.11 17.67 -21.40
CA ASN A 262 10.14 17.63 -20.37
C ASN A 262 10.39 16.18 -19.92
N PRO A 263 11.56 15.57 -20.23
CA PRO A 263 11.81 14.16 -19.92
C PRO A 263 11.75 13.84 -18.42
N ASN A 264 12.14 14.78 -17.55
CA ASN A 264 12.11 14.58 -16.10
C ASN A 264 10.67 14.56 -15.57
N ALA A 265 9.84 15.50 -16.03
CA ALA A 265 8.42 15.56 -15.65
C ALA A 265 7.66 14.35 -16.19
N ASN A 266 7.84 14.02 -17.48
CA ASN A 266 7.23 12.87 -18.12
C ASN A 266 7.55 11.56 -17.39
N THR A 267 8.84 11.32 -17.12
CA THR A 267 9.27 10.10 -16.41
C THR A 267 8.77 10.09 -14.97
N GLY A 268 8.84 11.20 -14.24
CA GLY A 268 8.43 11.27 -12.84
C GLY A 268 6.93 11.04 -12.65
N LEU A 269 6.09 11.68 -13.47
CA LEU A 269 4.64 11.54 -13.41
C LEU A 269 4.18 10.14 -13.80
N GLU A 270 4.67 9.61 -14.93
CA GLU A 270 4.32 8.26 -15.37
C GLU A 270 4.83 7.19 -14.41
N LEU A 271 6.07 7.30 -13.93
CA LEU A 271 6.62 6.35 -12.95
C LEU A 271 5.77 6.33 -11.67
N THR A 272 5.40 7.49 -11.13
CA THR A 272 4.57 7.58 -9.92
C THR A 272 3.21 6.90 -10.12
N ARG A 273 2.56 7.19 -11.25
CA ARG A 273 1.25 6.62 -11.60
C ARG A 273 1.30 5.11 -11.80
N TRP A 274 2.27 4.60 -12.55
CA TRP A 274 2.39 3.17 -12.86
C TRP A 274 2.95 2.35 -11.71
N LEU A 275 3.78 2.94 -10.85
CA LEU A 275 4.32 2.26 -9.67
C LEU A 275 3.20 1.80 -8.73
N VAL A 276 2.17 2.62 -8.53
CA VAL A 276 1.01 2.28 -7.70
C VAL A 276 0.25 1.08 -8.29
N VAL A 277 0.06 1.05 -9.62
CA VAL A 277 -0.51 -0.11 -10.33
C VAL A 277 0.36 -1.34 -10.12
N GLY A 278 1.68 -1.21 -10.26
CA GLY A 278 2.63 -2.28 -9.98
C GLY A 278 2.53 -2.83 -8.56
N CYS A 279 2.48 -1.96 -7.55
CA CYS A 279 2.30 -2.34 -6.15
C CYS A 279 1.01 -3.15 -5.93
N GLY A 280 -0.11 -2.69 -6.48
CA GLY A 280 -1.40 -3.39 -6.38
C GLY A 280 -1.41 -4.75 -7.08
N LEU A 281 -0.81 -4.85 -8.28
CA LEU A 281 -0.70 -6.11 -9.01
C LEU A 281 0.21 -7.11 -8.30
N VAL A 282 1.38 -6.67 -7.83
CA VAL A 282 2.30 -7.52 -7.05
C VAL A 282 1.59 -8.04 -5.80
N PHE A 283 0.85 -7.19 -5.09
CA PHE A 283 0.02 -7.60 -3.96
C PHE A 283 -0.98 -8.69 -4.35
N PHE A 284 -1.74 -8.47 -5.44
CA PHE A 284 -2.73 -9.44 -5.89
C PHE A 284 -2.08 -10.76 -6.35
N VAL A 285 -0.91 -10.74 -6.97
CA VAL A 285 -0.19 -11.97 -7.33
C VAL A 285 0.14 -12.81 -6.09
N PHE A 286 0.60 -12.17 -5.01
CA PHE A 286 0.94 -12.87 -3.77
C PHE A 286 -0.29 -13.34 -2.97
N PHE A 287 -1.35 -12.53 -2.90
CA PHE A 287 -2.49 -12.80 -2.00
C PHE A 287 -3.76 -13.22 -2.71
N GLY A 288 -3.97 -12.79 -3.95
CA GLY A 288 -5.15 -13.10 -4.75
C GLY A 288 -5.18 -14.55 -5.26
N PHE A 289 -4.03 -15.15 -5.58
CA PHE A 289 -3.96 -16.55 -6.03
C PHE A 289 -3.72 -17.57 -4.90
N ALA A 290 -3.63 -17.09 -3.66
CA ALA A 290 -3.42 -17.89 -2.48
C ALA A 290 -4.52 -18.95 -2.28
N ASP A 291 -4.17 -20.14 -1.76
CA ASP A 291 -5.17 -21.17 -1.41
C ASP A 291 -6.21 -20.64 -0.42
N GLU A 292 -5.80 -19.75 0.49
CA GLU A 292 -6.72 -19.06 1.39
C GLU A 292 -7.73 -18.20 0.62
N ALA A 293 -7.27 -17.40 -0.35
CA ALA A 293 -8.14 -16.57 -1.18
C ALA A 293 -9.08 -17.42 -2.06
N ARG A 294 -8.59 -18.52 -2.65
CA ARG A 294 -9.41 -19.44 -3.45
C ARG A 294 -10.54 -20.08 -2.64
N LYS A 295 -10.29 -20.41 -1.36
CA LYS A 295 -11.35 -20.89 -0.44
C LYS A 295 -12.42 -19.82 -0.24
N HIS A 296 -12.04 -18.57 -0.02
CA HIS A 296 -12.99 -17.46 0.12
C HIS A 296 -13.75 -17.17 -1.19
N TYR A 297 -13.09 -17.24 -2.36
CA TYR A 297 -13.77 -17.12 -3.65
C TYR A 297 -14.83 -18.20 -3.83
N LYS A 298 -14.50 -19.45 -3.48
CA LYS A 298 -15.46 -20.57 -3.55
C LYS A 298 -16.64 -20.35 -2.61
N LEU A 299 -16.41 -19.91 -1.37
CA LEU A 299 -17.49 -19.60 -0.43
C LEU A 299 -18.39 -18.46 -0.91
N ALA A 300 -17.80 -17.40 -1.48
CA ALA A 300 -18.56 -16.30 -2.06
C ALA A 300 -19.38 -16.76 -3.26
N PHE A 301 -18.78 -17.55 -4.16
CA PHE A 301 -19.47 -18.15 -5.30
C PHE A 301 -20.62 -19.05 -4.86
N ASP A 302 -20.40 -19.95 -3.89
CA ASP A 302 -21.43 -20.85 -3.35
C ASP A 302 -22.57 -20.07 -2.70
N SER A 303 -22.29 -18.95 -2.02
CA SER A 303 -23.29 -18.07 -1.44
C SER A 303 -24.16 -17.38 -2.50
N VAL A 304 -23.52 -16.88 -3.57
CA VAL A 304 -24.23 -16.28 -4.70
C VAL A 304 -25.04 -17.33 -5.45
N ALA A 305 -24.44 -18.49 -5.76
CA ALA A 305 -25.07 -19.62 -6.43
C ALA A 305 -26.33 -20.09 -5.69
N LYS A 306 -26.27 -20.23 -4.37
CA LYS A 306 -27.44 -20.55 -3.52
C LYS A 306 -28.55 -19.51 -3.64
N ARG A 307 -28.23 -18.22 -3.74
CA ARG A 307 -29.22 -17.14 -3.89
C ARG A 307 -29.89 -17.13 -5.27
N VAL A 308 -29.19 -17.59 -6.31
CA VAL A 308 -29.74 -17.72 -7.67
C VAL A 308 -30.33 -19.11 -7.96
N GLY A 309 -30.51 -19.96 -6.94
CA GLY A 309 -31.11 -21.29 -7.09
C GLY A 309 -30.19 -22.35 -7.71
N TYR A 310 -28.92 -22.02 -7.93
CA TYR A 310 -27.91 -22.94 -8.45
C TYR A 310 -27.27 -23.72 -7.29
N THR A 311 -27.77 -24.92 -7.02
CA THR A 311 -27.18 -25.79 -5.98
C THR A 311 -26.09 -26.64 -6.63
N TYR A 312 -24.82 -26.34 -6.34
CA TYR A 312 -23.72 -27.19 -6.80
C TYR A 312 -23.76 -28.53 -6.05
N THR A 313 -24.26 -29.59 -6.70
CA THR A 313 -24.14 -30.98 -6.24
C THR A 313 -22.70 -31.47 -6.49
N GLY A 314 -21.76 -30.95 -5.70
CA GLY A 314 -20.39 -31.45 -5.63
C GLY A 314 -20.28 -32.54 -4.58
N THR A 315 -20.13 -33.78 -5.05
CA THR A 315 -19.93 -35.02 -4.28
C THR A 315 -18.93 -34.88 -3.13
N GLY A 316 -19.45 -34.98 -1.90
CA GLY A 316 -18.68 -35.12 -0.69
C GLY A 316 -19.44 -35.97 0.32
N THR A 317 -19.39 -37.29 0.13
CA THR A 317 -19.82 -38.29 1.12
C THR A 317 -18.99 -38.11 2.39
N THR A 318 -19.42 -37.21 3.27
CA THR A 318 -19.06 -37.27 4.68
C THR A 318 -19.93 -38.35 5.31
N LYS A 319 -19.41 -39.58 5.34
CA LYS A 319 -19.88 -40.60 6.27
C LYS A 319 -19.68 -40.05 7.68
N VAL A 320 -20.72 -39.47 8.26
CA VAL A 320 -20.82 -39.29 9.71
C VAL A 320 -21.04 -40.69 10.28
N GLY A 321 -19.96 -41.34 10.69
CA GLY A 321 -20.03 -42.53 11.50
C GLY A 321 -20.58 -42.17 12.87
N THR A 322 -21.87 -42.40 13.09
CA THR A 322 -22.46 -42.43 14.44
C THR A 322 -21.95 -43.67 15.15
N GLY A 323 -20.83 -43.53 15.87
CA GLY A 323 -20.36 -44.51 16.84
C GLY A 323 -21.30 -44.55 18.03
N ASN A 324 -22.16 -45.56 18.07
CA ASN A 324 -23.09 -45.80 19.16
C ASN A 324 -22.30 -46.37 20.36
N THR A 325 -21.99 -45.54 21.36
CA THR A 325 -21.37 -45.98 22.62
C THR A 325 -22.48 -46.35 23.61
N SER A 326 -22.87 -47.63 23.61
CA SER A 326 -23.71 -48.20 24.67
C SER A 326 -22.83 -48.60 25.85
N SER A 327 -22.72 -47.73 26.86
CA SER A 327 -22.16 -48.09 28.17
C SER A 327 -23.24 -48.83 28.97
N ARG A 328 -23.04 -50.13 29.18
CA ARG A 328 -23.82 -50.91 30.15
C ARG A 328 -23.21 -50.71 31.54
N TYR A 329 -24.00 -50.15 32.45
CA TYR A 329 -23.83 -50.35 33.88
C TYR A 329 -24.22 -51.79 34.22
N VAL A 330 -23.34 -52.52 34.89
CA VAL A 330 -23.66 -53.72 35.65
C VAL A 330 -23.12 -53.49 37.06
N LEU A 331 -23.97 -53.86 38.02
CA LEU A 331 -23.80 -53.84 39.47
C LEU A 331 -22.47 -54.43 39.96
#